data_AF-E0XYF8-F1
#
_entry.id   AF-E0XYF8-F1
#
_cell.length_a   1.000
_cell.length_b   1.000
_cell.length_c   1.000
_cell.angle_alpha   90.00
_cell.angle_beta   90.00
_cell.angle_gamma   90.00
#
_symmetry.space_group_name_H-M   'P 1'
#
loop_
_entity.id
_entity.type
_entity.pdbx_description
1 polymer ?
#
loop_
_entity_poly.entity_id
_entity_poly.type
_entity_poly.pdbx_seq_one_letter_code
_entity_poly.pdbx_strand_id
1 'polypeptide(L)'
;MAVDIAATFWGLLSVALMVNCCRPGSRNSWVAALALGLAISSKYSLALFLPALIYVGIGRHPQSLRSGCRESLMLLSVATAAFFITSPYVLLDVGSFLEDLTFEARHFGGGHGINLGNGWIHHLTVSLGLGLGWPLLLTSIAGLTWFVRQRTPEGVVLALACIGYFAVAGAGGTLFVRYGLPLVPLLCVTAAAWVSTQTRFHPRVGLAITILLLLVPGSRSIEHVALLARTDSRLLAAEWIESHISDGSVIAISGTDYSRPLLTPTRDWLAQRLSDVEENGHTGRRLRIALEAHEQAGPRYEILEVRAQNPQNLKSVVPPSLDTLIHRGAEWLLLPEHPLAYAETDAELLKGIRDAREVWRLQTIVCDNEEIAFDPIDAYFLPLTAHQCITHPGPSFRLLSLAGVAQPGEQSQW
;
A
#
# COMPACT_ATOMS: atom_id res chain seq x y z
N MET A 1 -3.27 -2.56 -3.29
CA MET A 1 -4.54 -1.87 -3.58
C MET A 1 -5.64 -2.75 -4.15
N ALA A 2 -5.39 -3.71 -5.05
CA ALA A 2 -6.45 -4.52 -5.66
C ALA A 2 -7.35 -5.26 -4.64
N VAL A 3 -6.76 -5.84 -3.60
CA VAL A 3 -7.50 -6.53 -2.52
C VAL A 3 -8.24 -5.56 -1.59
N ASP A 4 -7.69 -4.37 -1.35
CA ASP A 4 -8.27 -3.37 -0.45
C ASP A 4 -9.59 -2.82 -1.01
N ILE A 5 -9.66 -2.60 -2.33
CA ILE A 5 -10.85 -2.10 -3.01
C ILE A 5 -11.99 -3.12 -2.91
N ALA A 6 -11.73 -4.38 -3.29
CA ALA A 6 -12.72 -5.45 -3.22
C ALA A 6 -13.20 -5.69 -1.78
N ALA A 7 -12.28 -5.76 -0.82
CA ALA A 7 -12.61 -5.94 0.59
C ALA A 7 -13.44 -4.78 1.16
N THR A 8 -13.09 -3.54 0.81
CA THR A 8 -13.84 -2.35 1.24
C THR A 8 -15.24 -2.34 0.62
N PHE A 9 -15.37 -2.63 -0.67
CA PHE A 9 -16.67 -2.72 -1.35
C PHE A 9 -17.60 -3.75 -0.69
N TRP A 10 -17.13 -4.99 -0.53
CA TRP A 10 -17.93 -6.05 0.07
C TRP A 10 -18.23 -5.79 1.56
N GLY A 11 -17.24 -5.27 2.30
CA GLY A 11 -17.41 -4.89 3.71
C GLY A 11 -18.46 -3.80 3.88
N LEU A 12 -18.46 -2.78 3.02
CA LEU A 12 -19.47 -1.73 3.03
C LEU A 12 -20.85 -2.23 2.68
N LEU A 13 -20.96 -3.03 1.61
CA LEU A 13 -22.24 -3.62 1.21
C LEU A 13 -22.82 -4.45 2.37
N SER A 14 -21.98 -5.25 3.02
CA SER A 14 -22.34 -6.01 4.21
C SER A 14 -22.89 -5.10 5.32
N VAL A 15 -22.16 -4.05 5.73
CA VAL A 15 -22.60 -3.13 6.80
C VAL A 15 -23.89 -2.39 6.41
N ALA A 16 -24.03 -1.95 5.15
CA ALA A 16 -25.25 -1.29 4.68
C ALA A 16 -26.46 -2.23 4.75
N LEU A 17 -26.29 -3.50 4.37
CA LEU A 17 -27.34 -4.52 4.48
C LEU A 17 -27.65 -4.87 5.95
N MET A 18 -26.64 -4.93 6.83
CA MET A 18 -26.84 -5.11 8.28
C MET A 18 -27.70 -4.00 8.88
N VAL A 19 -27.40 -2.74 8.55
CA VAL A 19 -28.18 -1.57 8.96
C VAL A 19 -29.63 -1.67 8.47
N ASN A 20 -29.86 -2.12 7.22
CA ASN A 20 -31.21 -2.37 6.71
C ASN A 20 -31.91 -3.54 7.44
N CYS A 21 -31.18 -4.53 7.92
CA CYS A 21 -31.73 -5.68 8.65
C CYS A 21 -32.22 -5.34 10.06
N CYS A 22 -31.82 -4.20 10.61
CA CYS A 22 -32.35 -3.64 11.85
C CYS A 22 -33.80 -3.14 11.72
N ARG A 23 -34.27 -2.87 10.50
CA ARG A 23 -35.64 -2.40 10.26
C ARG A 23 -36.65 -3.56 10.24
N PRO A 24 -37.88 -3.36 10.74
CA PRO A 24 -38.94 -4.36 10.69
C PRO A 24 -39.22 -4.83 9.25
N GLY A 25 -39.42 -6.14 9.06
CA GLY A 25 -39.80 -6.73 7.76
C GLY A 25 -38.64 -7.03 6.79
N SER A 26 -37.40 -6.67 7.11
CA SER A 26 -36.24 -7.04 6.29
C SER A 26 -36.01 -8.56 6.28
N ARG A 27 -35.85 -9.17 5.09
CA ARG A 27 -35.68 -10.62 4.88
C ARG A 27 -34.27 -11.02 4.42
N ASN A 28 -33.38 -10.07 4.18
CA ASN A 28 -32.13 -10.30 3.45
C ASN A 28 -30.89 -10.36 4.35
N SER A 29 -31.04 -10.80 5.61
CA SER A 29 -29.92 -10.92 6.57
C SER A 29 -28.80 -11.83 6.04
N TRP A 30 -29.16 -12.90 5.33
CA TRP A 30 -28.21 -13.81 4.69
C TRP A 30 -27.38 -13.15 3.57
N VAL A 31 -27.90 -12.12 2.87
CA VAL A 31 -27.14 -11.39 1.85
C VAL A 31 -26.05 -10.54 2.50
N ALA A 32 -26.33 -9.97 3.68
CA ALA A 32 -25.31 -9.28 4.47
C ALA A 32 -24.18 -10.23 4.88
N ALA A 33 -24.52 -11.44 5.32
CA ALA A 33 -23.55 -12.48 5.65
C ALA A 33 -22.74 -12.93 4.43
N LEU A 34 -23.38 -13.14 3.28
CA LEU A 34 -22.71 -13.47 2.02
C LEU A 34 -21.68 -12.40 1.64
N ALA A 35 -22.10 -11.12 1.65
CA ALA A 35 -21.20 -10.00 1.36
C ALA A 35 -20.04 -9.93 2.36
N LEU A 36 -20.27 -10.20 3.65
CA LEU A 36 -19.19 -10.25 4.64
C LEU A 36 -18.19 -11.38 4.35
N GLY A 37 -18.67 -12.57 3.98
CA GLY A 37 -17.80 -13.69 3.61
C GLY A 37 -16.91 -13.36 2.40
N LEU A 38 -17.45 -12.68 1.39
CA LEU A 38 -16.69 -12.18 0.24
C LEU A 38 -15.66 -11.10 0.65
N ALA A 39 -16.01 -10.24 1.61
CA ALA A 39 -15.09 -9.24 2.16
C ALA A 39 -13.91 -9.90 2.88
N ILE A 40 -14.18 -10.91 3.73
CA ILE A 40 -13.16 -11.69 4.45
C ILE A 40 -12.27 -12.44 3.46
N SER A 41 -12.85 -13.05 2.42
CA SER A 41 -12.11 -13.75 1.37
C SER A 41 -11.20 -12.80 0.57
N SER A 42 -11.62 -11.54 0.37
CA SER A 42 -10.79 -10.52 -0.27
C SER A 42 -9.66 -10.04 0.64
N LYS A 43 -9.94 -9.85 1.93
CA LYS A 43 -8.96 -9.47 2.95
C LYS A 43 -9.42 -9.90 4.35
N TYR A 44 -8.64 -10.76 5.01
CA TYR A 44 -9.03 -11.40 6.27
C TYR A 44 -9.32 -10.41 7.41
N SER A 45 -8.76 -9.19 7.37
CA SER A 45 -9.02 -8.15 8.38
C SER A 45 -10.49 -7.73 8.45
N LEU A 46 -11.29 -7.97 7.41
CA LEU A 46 -12.73 -7.68 7.41
C LEU A 46 -13.52 -8.65 8.30
N ALA A 47 -12.90 -9.72 8.82
CA ALA A 47 -13.49 -10.58 9.84
C ALA A 47 -13.81 -9.80 11.13
N LEU A 48 -13.18 -8.63 11.33
CA LEU A 48 -13.48 -7.72 12.43
C LEU A 48 -14.90 -7.13 12.38
N PHE A 49 -15.64 -7.29 11.28
CA PHE A 49 -17.06 -6.92 11.19
C PHE A 49 -18.02 -8.04 11.65
N LEU A 50 -17.53 -9.25 11.96
CA LEU A 50 -18.36 -10.36 12.47
C LEU A 50 -19.17 -10.01 13.73
N PRO A 51 -18.66 -9.24 14.72
CA PRO A 51 -19.47 -8.81 15.87
C PRO A 51 -20.73 -8.04 15.47
N ALA A 52 -20.66 -7.21 14.42
CA ALA A 52 -21.82 -6.51 13.89
C ALA A 52 -22.84 -7.48 13.25
N LEU A 53 -22.36 -8.53 12.55
CA LEU A 53 -23.22 -9.59 12.01
C LEU A 53 -23.94 -10.37 13.14
N ILE A 54 -23.20 -10.73 14.20
CA ILE A 54 -23.74 -11.42 15.36
C ILE A 54 -24.82 -10.57 16.04
N TYR A 55 -24.55 -9.28 16.20
CA TYR A 55 -25.52 -8.32 16.77
C TYR A 55 -26.82 -8.28 15.95
N VAL A 56 -26.76 -8.28 14.61
CA VAL A 56 -27.96 -8.34 13.77
C VAL A 56 -28.79 -9.60 14.03
N GLY A 57 -28.16 -10.77 14.12
CA GLY A 57 -28.88 -12.02 14.39
C GLY A 57 -29.60 -12.01 15.74
N ILE A 58 -28.94 -11.54 16.79
CA ILE A 58 -29.53 -11.41 18.13
C ILE A 58 -30.62 -10.33 18.16
N GLY A 59 -30.35 -9.15 17.60
CA GLY A 59 -31.24 -7.98 17.64
C GLY A 59 -32.57 -8.18 16.91
N ARG A 60 -32.65 -9.12 15.97
CA ARG A 60 -33.89 -9.50 15.28
C ARG A 60 -34.83 -10.35 16.13
N HIS A 61 -34.33 -10.96 17.20
CA HIS A 61 -35.10 -11.81 18.11
C HIS A 61 -35.00 -11.31 19.56
N PRO A 62 -35.44 -10.08 19.87
CA PRO A 62 -35.27 -9.48 21.19
C PRO A 62 -35.99 -10.24 22.31
N GLN A 63 -37.02 -11.02 21.97
CA GLN A 63 -37.81 -11.82 22.91
C GLN A 63 -37.25 -13.24 23.13
N SER A 64 -36.25 -13.68 22.37
CA SER A 64 -35.75 -15.06 22.44
C SER A 64 -34.27 -15.14 22.07
N LEU A 65 -33.41 -15.25 23.10
CA LEU A 65 -31.97 -15.44 22.93
C LEU A 65 -31.66 -16.68 22.09
N ARG A 66 -32.38 -17.78 22.30
CA ARG A 66 -32.21 -19.03 21.52
C ARG A 66 -32.44 -18.80 20.02
N SER A 67 -33.47 -18.03 19.67
CA SER A 67 -33.76 -17.72 18.27
C SER A 67 -32.72 -16.78 17.68
N GLY A 68 -32.26 -15.79 18.46
CA GLY A 68 -31.17 -14.89 18.09
C GLY A 68 -29.86 -15.63 17.83
N CYS A 69 -29.43 -16.50 18.74
CA CYS A 69 -28.24 -17.33 18.56
C CYS A 69 -28.35 -18.25 17.34
N ARG A 70 -29.53 -18.82 17.07
CA ARG A 70 -29.75 -19.66 15.88
C ARG A 70 -29.62 -18.84 14.59
N GLU A 71 -30.19 -17.64 14.53
CA GLU A 71 -30.03 -16.73 13.39
C GLU A 71 -28.57 -16.30 13.24
N SER A 72 -27.89 -15.88 14.30
CA SER A 72 -26.46 -15.53 14.25
C SER A 72 -25.61 -16.69 13.76
N LEU A 73 -25.89 -17.92 14.20
CA LEU A 73 -25.19 -19.11 13.72
C LEU A 73 -25.43 -19.36 12.23
N MET A 74 -26.68 -19.23 11.76
CA MET A 74 -27.01 -19.32 10.33
C MET A 74 -26.24 -18.25 9.52
N LEU A 75 -26.22 -17.00 9.98
CA LEU A 75 -25.49 -15.93 9.30
C LEU A 75 -23.98 -16.19 9.27
N LEU A 76 -23.40 -16.65 10.38
CA LEU A 76 -22.00 -17.05 10.41
C LEU A 76 -21.74 -18.21 9.43
N SER A 77 -22.61 -19.22 9.39
CA SER A 77 -22.48 -20.33 8.43
C SER A 77 -22.52 -19.84 6.98
N VAL A 78 -23.39 -18.87 6.64
CA VAL A 78 -23.44 -18.28 5.29
C VAL A 78 -22.15 -17.51 4.97
N ALA A 79 -21.65 -16.70 5.88
CA ALA A 79 -20.40 -15.96 5.69
C ALA A 79 -19.20 -16.91 5.53
N THR A 80 -19.14 -17.95 6.37
CA THR A 80 -18.11 -19.00 6.31
C THR A 80 -18.19 -19.79 5.00
N ALA A 81 -19.39 -20.17 4.56
CA ALA A 81 -19.58 -20.87 3.28
C ALA A 81 -19.13 -20.00 2.11
N ALA A 82 -19.52 -18.73 2.08
CA ALA A 82 -19.09 -17.78 1.05
C ALA A 82 -17.56 -17.67 1.01
N PHE A 83 -16.92 -17.51 2.17
CA PHE A 83 -15.46 -17.48 2.29
C PHE A 83 -14.78 -18.71 1.70
N PHE A 84 -15.20 -19.92 2.08
CA PHE A 84 -14.57 -21.14 1.60
C PHE A 84 -14.87 -21.42 0.12
N ILE A 85 -16.03 -21.04 -0.38
CA ILE A 85 -16.37 -21.16 -1.81
C ILE A 85 -15.47 -20.26 -2.66
N THR A 86 -15.15 -19.05 -2.19
CA THR A 86 -14.29 -18.11 -2.93
C THR A 86 -12.79 -18.22 -2.60
N SER A 87 -12.44 -18.95 -1.54
CA SER A 87 -11.06 -19.25 -1.15
C SER A 87 -10.86 -20.76 -0.89
N PRO A 88 -11.09 -21.64 -1.88
CA PRO A 88 -11.05 -23.08 -1.68
C PRO A 88 -9.68 -23.61 -1.28
N TYR A 89 -8.60 -22.94 -1.68
CA TYR A 89 -7.22 -23.32 -1.33
C TYR A 89 -6.94 -23.27 0.18
N VAL A 90 -7.72 -22.51 0.95
CA VAL A 90 -7.64 -22.53 2.42
C VAL A 90 -7.95 -23.93 2.97
N LEU A 91 -8.79 -24.72 2.28
CA LEU A 91 -9.11 -26.10 2.65
C LEU A 91 -8.20 -27.13 1.97
N LEU A 92 -7.75 -26.86 0.74
CA LEU A 92 -6.92 -27.80 -0.01
C LEU A 92 -5.49 -27.85 0.52
N ASP A 93 -4.98 -26.72 1.03
CA ASP A 93 -3.64 -26.59 1.58
C ASP A 93 -3.67 -25.79 2.90
N VAL A 94 -4.28 -26.41 3.91
CA VAL A 94 -4.42 -25.82 5.25
C VAL A 94 -3.05 -25.54 5.87
N GLY A 95 -2.04 -26.36 5.56
CA GLY A 95 -0.68 -26.20 6.08
C GLY A 95 -0.07 -24.87 5.66
N SER A 96 0.04 -24.63 4.34
CA SER A 96 0.55 -23.37 3.82
C SER A 96 -0.32 -22.18 4.21
N PHE A 97 -1.66 -22.33 4.23
CA PHE A 97 -2.54 -21.27 4.71
C PHE A 97 -2.24 -20.84 6.15
N LEU A 98 -2.05 -21.79 7.08
CA LEU A 98 -1.73 -21.47 8.47
C LEU A 98 -0.35 -20.83 8.59
N GLU A 99 0.64 -21.29 7.83
CA GLU A 99 1.96 -20.67 7.77
C GLU A 99 1.86 -19.22 7.30
N ASP A 100 1.19 -18.96 6.17
CA ASP A 100 1.00 -17.62 5.62
C ASP A 100 0.21 -16.71 6.57
N LEU A 101 -0.89 -17.21 7.16
CA LEU A 101 -1.70 -16.44 8.10
C LEU A 101 -0.92 -16.08 9.37
N THR A 102 -0.11 -17.01 9.88
CA THR A 102 0.74 -16.74 11.05
C THR A 102 1.87 -15.79 10.72
N PHE A 103 2.44 -15.87 9.51
CA PHE A 103 3.41 -14.91 9.01
C PHE A 103 2.81 -13.51 8.96
N GLU A 104 1.64 -13.33 8.35
CA GLU A 104 0.93 -12.05 8.26
C GLU A 104 0.56 -11.49 9.65
N ALA A 105 0.10 -12.35 10.57
CA ALA A 105 -0.21 -11.94 11.94
C ALA A 105 1.04 -11.46 12.70
N ARG A 106 2.18 -12.16 12.55
CA ARG A 106 3.47 -11.76 13.13
C ARG A 106 3.99 -10.49 12.47
N HIS A 107 3.86 -10.35 11.15
CA HIS A 107 4.27 -9.15 10.43
C HIS A 107 3.43 -7.93 10.84
N PHE A 108 2.12 -8.11 11.02
CA PHE A 108 1.23 -7.08 11.54
C PHE A 108 1.65 -6.61 12.95
N GLY A 109 1.99 -7.55 13.84
CA GLY A 109 2.43 -7.23 15.21
C GLY A 109 3.87 -6.70 15.31
N GLY A 110 4.79 -7.22 14.51
CA GLY A 110 6.23 -6.94 14.59
C GLY A 110 6.67 -5.61 13.95
N GLY A 111 5.82 -5.02 13.10
CA GLY A 111 6.10 -3.77 12.42
C GLY A 111 6.92 -3.93 11.13
N HIS A 112 7.09 -2.81 10.42
CA HIS A 112 7.71 -2.76 9.10
C HIS A 112 9.08 -2.07 9.12
N GLY A 113 9.90 -2.37 10.12
CA GLY A 113 11.27 -1.82 10.27
C GLY A 113 11.36 -0.36 10.73
N ILE A 114 10.25 0.40 10.69
CA ILE A 114 10.16 1.78 11.15
C ILE A 114 9.13 1.87 12.28
N ASN A 115 9.52 2.45 13.42
CA ASN A 115 8.62 2.68 14.54
C ASN A 115 7.85 3.98 14.36
N LEU A 116 6.56 3.87 14.05
CA LEU A 116 5.65 5.02 13.84
C LEU A 116 4.90 5.43 15.11
N GLY A 117 5.29 4.89 16.27
CA GLY A 117 4.73 5.18 17.57
C GLY A 117 3.43 4.44 17.84
N ASN A 118 2.49 5.11 18.50
CA ASN A 118 1.21 4.52 18.88
C ASN A 118 0.28 4.40 17.65
N GLY A 119 -0.09 3.17 17.29
CA GLY A 119 -0.89 2.89 16.09
C GLY A 119 -2.28 3.53 16.08
N TRP A 120 -2.95 3.62 17.22
CA TRP A 120 -4.24 4.32 17.29
C TRP A 120 -4.09 5.82 17.04
N ILE A 121 -3.06 6.45 17.62
CA ILE A 121 -2.76 7.86 17.36
C ILE A 121 -2.38 8.05 15.89
N HIS A 122 -1.50 7.20 15.35
CA HIS A 122 -1.07 7.26 13.96
C HIS A 122 -2.25 7.15 12.99
N HIS A 123 -3.12 6.16 13.16
CA HIS A 123 -4.30 6.03 12.30
C HIS A 123 -5.29 7.18 12.46
N LEU A 124 -5.44 7.74 13.66
CA LEU A 124 -6.33 8.87 13.88
C LEU A 124 -5.79 10.16 13.25
N THR A 125 -4.51 10.46 13.39
CA THR A 125 -3.90 11.72 12.95
C THR A 125 -3.41 11.68 11.51
N VAL A 126 -2.74 10.60 11.11
CA VAL A 126 -2.13 10.44 9.78
C VAL A 126 -3.16 9.82 8.84
N SER A 127 -3.58 8.57 9.08
CA SER A 127 -4.39 7.85 8.10
C SER A 127 -5.77 8.48 7.88
N LEU A 128 -6.51 8.71 8.98
CA LEU A 128 -7.86 9.30 8.93
C LEU A 128 -7.82 10.82 8.95
N GLY A 129 -6.93 11.42 9.74
CA GLY A 129 -6.83 12.87 9.86
C GLY A 129 -6.38 13.54 8.56
N LEU A 130 -5.37 13.00 7.87
CA LEU A 130 -4.97 13.52 6.55
C LEU A 130 -5.92 13.06 5.44
N GLY A 131 -6.48 11.85 5.55
CA GLY A 131 -7.39 11.29 4.53
C GLY A 131 -8.75 11.98 4.47
N LEU A 132 -9.46 12.09 5.60
CA LEU A 132 -10.78 12.75 5.67
C LEU A 132 -10.67 14.27 5.84
N GLY A 133 -9.55 14.74 6.39
CA GLY A 133 -9.45 16.09 6.96
C GLY A 133 -10.12 16.17 8.34
N TRP A 134 -9.54 16.99 9.22
CA TRP A 134 -10.02 17.17 10.60
C TRP A 134 -11.50 17.56 10.71
N PRO A 135 -12.05 18.48 9.88
CA PRO A 135 -13.47 18.83 10.00
C PRO A 135 -14.42 17.64 9.79
N LEU A 136 -14.17 16.82 8.76
CA LEU A 136 -14.99 15.66 8.47
C LEU A 136 -14.78 14.55 9.49
N LEU A 137 -13.54 14.31 9.93
CA LEU A 137 -13.22 13.33 10.97
C LEU A 137 -13.93 13.67 12.30
N LEU A 138 -13.85 14.91 12.76
CA LEU A 138 -14.52 15.34 14.00
C LEU A 138 -16.05 15.23 13.89
N THR A 139 -16.62 15.59 12.74
CA THR A 139 -18.06 15.42 12.46
C THR A 139 -18.45 13.94 12.46
N SER A 140 -17.60 13.07 11.91
CA SER A 140 -17.81 11.62 11.89
C SER A 140 -17.82 11.02 13.30
N ILE A 141 -16.89 11.46 14.15
CA ILE A 141 -16.82 11.07 15.58
C ILE A 141 -18.06 11.58 16.33
N ALA A 142 -18.49 12.82 16.09
CA ALA A 142 -19.70 13.38 16.68
C ALA A 142 -20.94 12.55 16.30
N GLY A 143 -21.06 12.19 15.02
CA GLY A 143 -22.16 11.35 14.52
C GLY A 143 -22.14 9.93 15.08
N LEU A 144 -20.96 9.31 15.17
CA LEU A 144 -20.80 7.99 15.77
C LEU A 144 -21.18 8.01 17.26
N THR A 145 -20.72 9.03 17.99
CA THR A 145 -21.03 9.20 19.41
C THR A 145 -22.52 9.44 19.62
N TRP A 146 -23.15 10.23 18.74
CA TRP A 146 -24.59 10.45 18.75
C TRP A 146 -25.37 9.14 18.58
N PHE A 147 -25.00 8.31 17.60
CA PHE A 147 -25.63 6.99 17.40
C PHE A 147 -25.50 6.07 18.62
N VAL A 148 -24.31 5.99 19.22
CA VAL A 148 -24.08 5.20 20.44
C VAL A 148 -24.95 5.69 21.60
N ARG A 149 -25.11 7.02 21.76
CA ARG A 149 -25.95 7.61 22.81
C ARG A 149 -27.44 7.35 22.59
N GLN A 150 -27.90 7.41 21.34
CA GLN A 150 -29.29 7.13 20.99
C GLN A 150 -29.64 5.64 21.10
N ARG A 151 -28.63 4.76 21.16
CA ARG A 151 -28.78 3.29 21.25
C ARG A 151 -29.67 2.73 20.14
N THR A 152 -29.63 3.32 18.96
CA THR A 152 -30.34 2.78 17.80
C THR A 152 -29.62 1.50 17.33
N PRO A 153 -30.35 0.45 16.90
CA PRO A 153 -29.72 -0.77 16.42
C PRO A 153 -28.75 -0.54 15.25
N GLU A 154 -29.11 0.37 14.34
CA GLU A 154 -28.26 0.79 13.21
C GLU A 154 -26.96 1.44 13.70
N GLY A 155 -27.07 2.25 14.76
CA GLY A 155 -25.94 2.91 15.39
C GLY A 155 -24.98 1.93 16.04
N VAL A 156 -25.50 0.86 16.67
CA VAL A 156 -24.68 -0.20 17.27
C VAL A 156 -23.95 -1.00 16.18
N VAL A 157 -24.60 -1.32 15.06
CA VAL A 157 -23.94 -1.98 13.91
C VAL A 157 -22.75 -1.16 13.41
N LEU A 158 -22.97 0.14 13.15
CA LEU A 158 -21.91 1.04 12.69
C LEU A 158 -20.80 1.18 13.73
N ALA A 159 -21.13 1.27 15.02
CA ALA A 159 -20.15 1.35 16.10
C ALA A 159 -19.31 0.07 16.23
N LEU A 160 -19.92 -1.11 16.15
CA LEU A 160 -19.19 -2.38 16.19
C LEU A 160 -18.23 -2.51 15.01
N ALA A 161 -18.66 -2.12 13.81
CA ALA A 161 -17.79 -2.13 12.63
C ALA A 161 -16.63 -1.13 12.75
N CYS A 162 -16.92 0.15 13.06
CA CYS A 162 -15.91 1.19 13.16
C CYS A 162 -14.93 0.97 14.32
N ILE A 163 -15.46 0.79 15.53
CA ILE A 163 -14.65 0.69 16.75
C ILE A 163 -13.91 -0.65 16.77
N GLY A 164 -14.58 -1.75 16.40
CA GLY A 164 -13.96 -3.08 16.37
C GLY A 164 -12.78 -3.14 15.40
N TYR A 165 -12.95 -2.59 14.20
CA TYR A 165 -11.87 -2.53 13.22
C TYR A 165 -10.74 -1.59 13.66
N PHE A 166 -11.08 -0.37 14.11
CA PHE A 166 -10.07 0.60 14.56
C PHE A 166 -9.25 0.10 15.77
N ALA A 167 -9.90 -0.58 16.71
CA ALA A 167 -9.26 -1.11 17.91
C ALA A 167 -8.13 -2.10 17.56
N VAL A 168 -8.37 -2.99 16.58
CA VAL A 168 -7.36 -3.96 16.15
C VAL A 168 -6.34 -3.34 15.21
N ALA A 169 -6.77 -2.51 14.24
CA ALA A 169 -5.87 -1.84 13.31
C ALA A 169 -4.79 -1.03 14.04
N GLY A 170 -5.18 -0.26 15.06
CA GLY A 170 -4.23 0.53 15.86
C GLY A 170 -3.42 -0.26 16.89
N ALA A 171 -3.76 -1.53 17.13
CA ALA A 171 -2.98 -2.42 18.01
C ALA A 171 -1.77 -3.05 17.32
N GLY A 172 -1.70 -3.00 15.99
CA GLY A 172 -0.58 -3.53 15.21
C GLY A 172 0.66 -2.65 15.26
N GLY A 173 1.81 -3.24 14.92
CA GLY A 173 3.07 -2.51 14.69
C GLY A 173 3.23 -2.05 13.23
N THR A 174 2.50 -2.66 12.30
CA THR A 174 2.52 -2.29 10.88
C THR A 174 1.34 -1.38 10.55
N LEU A 175 1.63 -0.10 10.28
CA LEU A 175 0.65 1.00 10.34
C LEU A 175 0.42 1.69 8.99
N PHE A 176 0.28 0.91 7.92
CA PHE A 176 0.06 1.48 6.58
C PHE A 176 -1.17 2.40 6.57
N VAL A 177 -1.08 3.54 5.88
CA VAL A 177 -2.21 4.48 5.77
C VAL A 177 -3.46 3.81 5.17
N ARG A 178 -3.26 2.89 4.21
CA ARG A 178 -4.35 2.13 3.57
C ARG A 178 -5.18 1.26 4.53
N TYR A 179 -4.71 1.00 5.75
CA TYR A 179 -5.49 0.28 6.75
C TYR A 179 -6.72 1.07 7.22
N GLY A 180 -6.74 2.40 7.04
CA GLY A 180 -7.93 3.23 7.29
C GLY A 180 -9.04 3.10 6.25
N LEU A 181 -8.79 2.53 5.06
CA LEU A 181 -9.74 2.52 3.95
C LEU A 181 -11.13 1.97 4.29
N PRO A 182 -11.28 0.84 5.02
CA PRO A 182 -12.61 0.33 5.38
C PRO A 182 -13.40 1.25 6.31
N LEU A 183 -12.71 2.11 7.09
CA LEU A 183 -13.35 3.03 8.04
C LEU A 183 -13.86 4.31 7.37
N VAL A 184 -13.12 4.84 6.38
CA VAL A 184 -13.44 6.09 5.66
C VAL A 184 -14.92 6.21 5.28
N PRO A 185 -15.51 5.26 4.53
CA PRO A 185 -16.89 5.38 4.08
C PRO A 185 -17.91 5.20 5.22
N LEU A 186 -17.59 4.41 6.25
CA LEU A 186 -18.45 4.26 7.44
C LEU A 186 -18.48 5.56 8.27
N LEU A 187 -17.33 6.21 8.42
CA LEU A 187 -17.21 7.52 9.07
C LEU A 187 -17.95 8.61 8.29
N CYS A 188 -17.86 8.60 6.95
CA CYS A 188 -18.66 9.50 6.10
C CYS A 188 -20.17 9.29 6.32
N VAL A 189 -20.64 8.05 6.47
CA VAL A 189 -22.06 7.76 6.77
C VAL A 189 -22.46 8.32 8.14
N THR A 190 -21.63 8.16 9.17
CA THR A 190 -21.95 8.72 10.50
C THR A 190 -21.97 10.24 10.50
N ALA A 191 -21.04 10.89 9.80
CA ALA A 191 -21.04 12.34 9.61
C ALA A 191 -22.31 12.80 8.86
N ALA A 192 -22.64 12.15 7.74
CA ALA A 192 -23.79 12.51 6.92
C ALA A 192 -25.10 12.38 7.69
N ALA A 193 -25.29 11.29 8.43
CA ALA A 193 -26.49 11.07 9.24
C ALA A 193 -26.64 12.10 10.36
N TRP A 194 -25.53 12.51 10.98
CA TRP A 194 -25.54 13.53 12.02
C TRP A 194 -25.90 14.89 11.45
N VAL A 195 -25.21 15.33 10.38
CA VAL A 195 -25.49 16.60 9.69
C VAL A 195 -26.96 16.63 9.24
N SER A 196 -27.43 15.59 8.56
CA SER A 196 -28.82 15.52 8.08
C SER A 196 -29.85 15.65 9.21
N THR A 197 -29.54 15.09 10.38
CA THR A 197 -30.41 15.17 11.55
C THR A 197 -30.43 16.58 12.15
N GLN A 198 -29.25 17.21 12.32
CA GLN A 198 -29.14 18.54 12.91
C GLN A 198 -29.73 19.62 11.99
N THR A 199 -29.61 19.46 10.67
CA THR A 199 -30.08 20.44 9.70
C THR A 199 -31.41 20.06 9.05
N ARG A 200 -32.17 19.12 9.63
CA ARG A 200 -33.42 18.60 9.04
C ARG A 200 -34.44 19.67 8.67
N PHE A 201 -34.46 20.79 9.41
CA PHE A 201 -35.36 21.93 9.16
C PHE A 201 -34.70 23.06 8.34
N HIS A 202 -33.40 22.96 8.08
CA HIS A 202 -32.61 23.93 7.33
C HIS A 202 -31.73 23.23 6.27
N PRO A 203 -32.33 22.61 5.24
CA PRO A 203 -31.60 21.77 4.29
C PRO A 203 -30.50 22.53 3.52
N ARG A 204 -30.68 23.83 3.28
CA ARG A 204 -29.64 24.69 2.67
C ARG A 204 -28.39 24.82 3.55
N VAL A 205 -28.57 24.90 4.87
CA VAL A 205 -27.46 24.91 5.83
C VAL A 205 -26.76 23.55 5.85
N GLY A 206 -27.53 22.46 5.81
CA GLY A 206 -26.99 21.11 5.68
C GLY A 206 -26.12 20.95 4.43
N LEU A 207 -26.62 21.38 3.27
CA LEU A 207 -25.87 21.37 2.01
C LEU A 207 -24.58 22.20 2.09
N ALA A 208 -24.64 23.41 2.66
CA ALA A 208 -23.45 24.25 2.82
C ALA A 208 -22.39 23.60 3.72
N ILE A 209 -22.80 22.98 4.84
CA ILE A 209 -21.90 22.22 5.72
C ILE A 209 -21.31 21.03 4.96
N THR A 210 -22.12 20.26 4.23
CA THR A 210 -21.62 19.12 3.45
C THR A 210 -20.59 19.56 2.41
N ILE A 211 -20.84 20.64 1.66
CA ILE A 211 -19.87 21.18 0.70
C ILE A 211 -18.57 21.54 1.44
N LEU A 212 -18.66 22.29 2.54
CA LEU A 212 -17.49 22.70 3.34
C LEU A 212 -16.68 21.49 3.84
N LEU A 213 -17.35 20.45 4.35
CA LEU A 213 -16.69 19.23 4.83
C LEU A 213 -16.01 18.44 3.70
N LEU A 214 -16.50 18.54 2.47
CA LEU A 214 -15.94 17.85 1.31
C LEU A 214 -14.81 18.63 0.62
N LEU A 215 -14.64 19.94 0.87
CA LEU A 215 -13.63 20.75 0.20
C LEU A 215 -12.21 20.16 0.35
N VAL A 216 -11.80 19.86 1.60
CA VAL A 216 -10.45 19.36 1.90
C VAL A 216 -10.20 17.95 1.34
N PRO A 217 -10.99 16.92 1.68
CA PRO A 217 -10.75 15.58 1.14
C PRO A 217 -10.99 15.52 -0.37
N GLY A 218 -11.92 16.33 -0.90
CA GLY A 218 -12.22 16.44 -2.32
C GLY A 218 -11.05 17.00 -3.12
N SER A 219 -10.48 18.13 -2.68
CA SER A 219 -9.32 18.74 -3.37
C SER A 219 -8.12 17.79 -3.36
N ARG A 220 -7.80 17.20 -2.20
CA ARG A 220 -6.69 16.24 -2.05
C ARG A 220 -6.90 14.99 -2.91
N SER A 221 -8.13 14.49 -3.00
CA SER A 221 -8.43 13.32 -3.84
C SER A 221 -8.22 13.65 -5.32
N ILE A 222 -8.62 14.85 -5.77
CA ILE A 222 -8.40 15.31 -7.16
C ILE A 222 -6.92 15.43 -7.45
N GLU A 223 -6.16 16.09 -6.58
CA GLU A 223 -4.72 16.26 -6.72
C GLU A 223 -3.98 14.91 -6.74
N HIS A 224 -4.35 13.99 -5.85
CA HIS A 224 -3.78 12.66 -5.79
C HIS A 224 -4.05 11.85 -7.07
N VAL A 225 -5.29 11.87 -7.57
CA VAL A 225 -5.65 11.19 -8.83
C VAL A 225 -4.98 11.84 -10.03
N ALA A 226 -4.88 13.17 -10.06
CA ALA A 226 -4.19 13.89 -11.12
C ALA A 226 -2.70 13.56 -11.16
N LEU A 227 -2.06 13.38 -9.99
CA LEU A 227 -0.67 12.95 -9.90
C LEU A 227 -0.50 11.47 -10.31
N LEU A 228 -1.40 10.58 -9.86
CA LEU A 228 -1.43 9.18 -10.28
C LEU A 228 -1.61 8.97 -11.79
N ALA A 229 -2.30 9.90 -12.46
CA ALA A 229 -2.51 9.85 -13.90
C ALA A 229 -1.26 10.23 -14.71
N ARG A 230 -0.21 10.78 -14.06
CA ARG A 230 1.06 11.10 -14.73
C ARG A 230 1.92 9.86 -14.85
N THR A 231 2.78 9.84 -15.86
CA THR A 231 3.78 8.79 -16.03
C THR A 231 4.74 8.77 -14.85
N ASP A 232 4.98 7.58 -14.31
CA ASP A 232 5.91 7.33 -13.20
C ASP A 232 7.36 7.61 -13.61
N SER A 233 8.13 8.21 -12.71
CA SER A 233 9.51 8.60 -12.96
C SER A 233 10.42 7.41 -13.26
N ARG A 234 10.09 6.21 -12.75
CA ARG A 234 10.80 4.97 -13.08
C ARG A 234 10.64 4.61 -14.55
N LEU A 235 9.47 4.87 -15.13
CA LEU A 235 9.23 4.67 -16.57
C LEU A 235 9.94 5.73 -17.40
N LEU A 236 9.90 7.00 -16.97
CA LEU A 236 10.62 8.09 -17.64
C LEU A 236 12.14 7.87 -17.62
N ALA A 237 12.68 7.37 -16.52
CA ALA A 237 14.10 7.01 -16.42
C ALA A 237 14.44 5.82 -17.34
N ALA A 238 13.57 4.80 -17.41
CA ALA A 238 13.77 3.69 -18.34
C ALA A 238 13.76 4.16 -19.80
N GLU A 239 12.76 4.94 -20.21
CA GLU A 239 12.64 5.49 -21.57
C GLU A 239 13.84 6.37 -21.95
N TRP A 240 14.33 7.20 -21.02
CA TRP A 240 15.52 8.01 -21.25
C TRP A 240 16.77 7.14 -21.43
N ILE A 241 16.98 6.13 -20.56
CA ILE A 241 18.10 5.19 -20.65
C ILE A 241 18.06 4.43 -21.97
N GLU A 242 16.90 3.89 -22.34
CA GLU A 242 16.72 3.11 -23.58
C GLU A 242 16.97 3.95 -24.85
N SER A 243 16.75 5.25 -24.80
CA SER A 243 16.99 6.15 -25.93
C SER A 243 18.41 6.71 -26.03
N HIS A 244 19.20 6.66 -24.95
CA HIS A 244 20.51 7.34 -24.88
C HIS A 244 21.70 6.40 -24.55
N ILE A 245 21.46 5.25 -23.93
CA ILE A 245 22.51 4.29 -23.54
C ILE A 245 22.48 3.08 -24.46
N SER A 246 23.66 2.71 -24.98
CA SER A 246 23.84 1.59 -25.90
C SER A 246 23.37 0.24 -25.34
N ASP A 247 22.83 -0.60 -26.23
CA ASP A 247 22.54 -2.02 -25.96
C ASP A 247 23.82 -2.72 -25.47
N GLY A 248 23.68 -3.53 -24.42
CA GLY A 248 24.75 -4.28 -23.78
C GLY A 248 25.54 -3.53 -22.71
N SER A 249 25.33 -2.23 -22.51
CA SER A 249 26.05 -1.46 -21.49
C SER A 249 25.78 -1.97 -20.06
N VAL A 250 26.79 -1.83 -19.20
CA VAL A 250 26.71 -2.20 -17.79
C VAL A 250 26.22 -1.01 -16.96
N ILE A 251 25.05 -1.15 -16.35
CA ILE A 251 24.40 -0.10 -15.55
C ILE A 251 24.31 -0.55 -14.09
N ALA A 252 24.96 0.20 -13.20
CA ALA A 252 24.78 0.07 -11.76
C ALA A 252 23.58 0.90 -11.29
N ILE A 253 22.72 0.33 -10.46
CA ILE A 253 21.53 0.99 -9.92
C ILE A 253 21.53 0.83 -8.40
N SER A 254 21.53 1.96 -7.67
CA SER A 254 21.40 1.96 -6.20
C SER A 254 19.93 1.99 -5.76
N GLY A 255 19.70 1.92 -4.44
CA GLY A 255 18.37 1.85 -3.86
C GLY A 255 17.81 0.43 -3.80
N THR A 256 16.49 0.33 -3.71
CA THR A 256 15.77 -0.95 -3.57
C THR A 256 15.04 -1.32 -4.85
N ASP A 257 14.45 -2.51 -4.89
CA ASP A 257 13.59 -2.94 -6.02
C ASP A 257 12.43 -1.97 -6.29
N TYR A 258 12.01 -1.19 -5.30
CA TYR A 258 10.90 -0.26 -5.44
C TYR A 258 11.27 1.03 -6.18
N SER A 259 12.53 1.47 -6.14
CA SER A 259 12.99 2.68 -6.83
C SER A 259 13.59 2.42 -8.20
N ARG A 260 13.73 1.15 -8.61
CA ARG A 260 14.39 0.75 -9.85
C ARG A 260 13.53 1.03 -11.10
N PRO A 261 14.09 1.61 -12.18
CA PRO A 261 13.46 1.66 -13.49
C PRO A 261 13.24 0.28 -14.10
N LEU A 262 12.19 0.14 -14.90
CA LEU A 262 11.89 -1.11 -15.60
C LEU A 262 12.78 -1.25 -16.84
N LEU A 263 14.04 -1.64 -16.65
CA LEU A 263 14.98 -1.93 -17.73
C LEU A 263 14.97 -3.41 -18.09
N THR A 264 15.12 -3.72 -19.38
CA THR A 264 15.24 -5.10 -19.86
C THR A 264 16.68 -5.62 -19.62
N PRO A 265 16.86 -6.69 -18.81
CA PRO A 265 18.19 -7.27 -18.61
C PRO A 265 18.66 -8.05 -19.85
N THR A 266 19.97 -8.25 -19.99
CA THR A 266 20.53 -9.18 -20.99
C THR A 266 20.07 -10.62 -20.73
N ARG A 267 20.11 -11.45 -21.77
CA ARG A 267 19.83 -12.88 -21.66
C ARG A 267 20.79 -13.57 -20.68
N ASP A 268 22.06 -13.19 -20.70
CA ASP A 268 23.09 -13.75 -19.82
C ASP A 268 22.84 -13.37 -18.36
N TRP A 269 22.42 -12.12 -18.10
CA TRP A 269 21.99 -11.69 -16.78
C TRP A 269 20.82 -12.54 -16.26
N LEU A 270 19.81 -12.77 -17.09
CA LEU A 270 18.64 -13.60 -16.73
C LEU A 270 19.03 -15.05 -16.45
N ALA A 271 19.91 -15.63 -17.27
CA ALA A 271 20.41 -16.98 -17.09
C ALA A 271 21.25 -17.11 -15.80
N GLN A 272 22.12 -16.14 -15.51
CA GLN A 272 22.91 -16.12 -14.28
C GLN A 272 22.00 -15.97 -13.06
N ARG A 273 21.04 -15.04 -13.11
CA ARG A 273 20.08 -14.82 -12.03
C ARG A 273 19.24 -16.07 -11.77
N LEU A 274 18.84 -16.79 -12.82
CA LEU A 274 18.11 -18.06 -12.70
C LEU A 274 18.97 -19.10 -11.97
N SER A 275 20.24 -19.27 -12.38
CA SER A 275 21.19 -20.18 -11.72
C SER A 275 21.36 -19.84 -10.25
N ASP A 276 21.60 -18.56 -9.91
CA ASP A 276 21.79 -18.12 -8.53
C ASP A 276 20.57 -18.45 -7.67
N VAL A 277 19.36 -18.22 -8.19
CA VAL A 277 18.10 -18.47 -7.47
C VAL A 277 17.83 -19.97 -7.30
N GLU A 278 18.17 -20.79 -8.30
CA GLU A 278 18.06 -22.26 -8.22
C GLU A 278 19.08 -22.86 -7.24
N GLU A 279 20.32 -22.34 -7.19
CA GLU A 279 21.34 -22.70 -6.21
C GLU A 279 20.92 -22.39 -4.76
N ASN A 280 20.10 -21.34 -4.58
CA ASN A 280 19.48 -21.00 -3.29
C ASN A 280 18.19 -21.81 -2.99
N GLY A 281 17.86 -22.82 -3.80
CA GLY A 281 16.73 -23.72 -3.57
C GLY A 281 15.36 -23.16 -4.00
N HIS A 282 15.32 -22.07 -4.77
CA HIS A 282 14.09 -21.51 -5.29
C HIS A 282 13.82 -21.99 -6.73
N THR A 283 12.55 -22.06 -7.13
CA THR A 283 12.15 -22.65 -8.43
C THR A 283 12.50 -21.80 -9.66
N GLY A 284 12.81 -20.51 -9.49
CA GLY A 284 13.15 -19.60 -10.59
C GLY A 284 12.05 -19.38 -11.64
N ARG A 285 10.79 -19.77 -11.37
CA ARG A 285 9.72 -19.85 -12.40
C ARG A 285 9.54 -18.56 -13.21
N ARG A 286 9.56 -17.39 -12.57
CA ARG A 286 9.41 -16.10 -13.25
C ARG A 286 10.60 -15.78 -14.16
N LEU A 287 11.82 -16.12 -13.73
CA LEU A 287 13.05 -15.91 -14.50
C LEU A 287 13.09 -16.86 -15.71
N ARG A 288 12.63 -18.11 -15.56
CA ARG A 288 12.51 -19.05 -16.68
C ARG A 288 11.55 -18.55 -17.76
N ILE A 289 10.38 -18.06 -17.35
CA ILE A 289 9.42 -17.42 -18.26
C ILE A 289 10.05 -16.19 -18.93
N ALA A 290 10.74 -15.33 -18.17
CA ALA A 290 11.39 -14.16 -18.72
C ALA A 290 12.50 -14.51 -19.72
N LEU A 291 13.23 -15.61 -19.50
CA LEU A 291 14.28 -16.11 -20.39
C LEU A 291 13.70 -16.73 -21.67
N GLU A 292 12.60 -17.47 -21.56
CA GLU A 292 11.87 -18.06 -22.69
C GLU A 292 11.17 -16.99 -23.53
N ALA A 293 10.55 -16.01 -22.87
CA ALA A 293 9.88 -14.86 -23.49
C ALA A 293 10.84 -13.70 -23.79
N HIS A 294 12.16 -13.93 -23.76
CA HIS A 294 13.16 -12.94 -24.13
C HIS A 294 13.13 -12.71 -25.66
N GLU A 295 12.05 -12.10 -26.14
CA GLU A 295 11.83 -11.73 -27.53
C GLU A 295 12.49 -10.37 -27.83
N GLN A 296 12.96 -10.23 -29.07
CA GLN A 296 13.80 -9.12 -29.53
C GLN A 296 12.99 -7.84 -29.78
N ALA A 297 12.95 -6.93 -28.81
CA ALA A 297 12.69 -5.52 -29.06
C ALA A 297 13.29 -4.65 -27.95
N GLY A 298 14.12 -3.68 -28.32
CA GLY A 298 14.71 -2.70 -27.42
C GLY A 298 16.14 -3.02 -26.95
N PRO A 299 16.85 -2.02 -26.40
CA PRO A 299 18.16 -2.21 -25.81
C PRO A 299 18.06 -2.97 -24.48
N ARG A 300 19.12 -3.69 -24.15
CA ARG A 300 19.25 -4.58 -23.00
C ARG A 300 20.50 -4.21 -22.22
N TYR A 301 20.47 -4.46 -20.92
CA TYR A 301 21.53 -3.99 -20.04
C TYR A 301 22.02 -5.08 -19.10
N GLU A 302 23.31 -5.07 -18.84
CA GLU A 302 23.87 -5.82 -17.72
C GLU A 302 23.65 -4.98 -16.46
N ILE A 303 22.81 -5.44 -15.53
CA ILE A 303 22.37 -4.62 -14.41
C ILE A 303 23.07 -5.05 -13.12
N LEU A 304 23.80 -4.12 -12.50
CA LEU A 304 24.40 -4.30 -11.19
C LEU A 304 23.50 -3.65 -10.13
N GLU A 305 22.90 -4.46 -9.27
CA GLU A 305 22.09 -3.99 -8.15
C GLU A 305 22.99 -3.64 -6.97
N VAL A 306 23.12 -2.36 -6.67
CA VAL A 306 24.06 -1.87 -5.65
C VAL A 306 23.39 -1.90 -4.29
N ARG A 307 23.77 -2.86 -3.43
CA ARG A 307 23.19 -3.06 -2.10
C ARG A 307 24.26 -3.37 -1.07
N ALA A 308 24.08 -2.86 0.15
CA ALA A 308 24.94 -3.21 1.28
C ALA A 308 24.82 -4.68 1.71
N GLN A 309 23.66 -5.30 1.49
CA GLN A 309 23.39 -6.69 1.88
C GLN A 309 23.07 -7.55 0.66
N ASN A 310 23.63 -8.77 0.64
CA ASN A 310 23.39 -9.78 -0.40
C ASN A 310 23.21 -11.17 0.24
N PRO A 311 22.14 -11.41 1.02
CA PRO A 311 21.98 -12.65 1.79
C PRO A 311 21.84 -13.90 0.92
N GLN A 312 21.39 -13.74 -0.32
CA GLN A 312 21.23 -14.82 -1.30
C GLN A 312 22.46 -14.98 -2.21
N ASN A 313 23.57 -14.26 -1.94
CA ASN A 313 24.82 -14.34 -2.71
C ASN A 313 24.62 -14.20 -4.23
N LEU A 314 23.71 -13.33 -4.64
CA LEU A 314 23.33 -13.11 -6.05
C LEU A 314 24.46 -12.35 -6.74
N LYS A 315 24.97 -12.84 -7.88
CA LYS A 315 26.16 -12.25 -8.53
C LYS A 315 25.91 -10.88 -9.14
N SER A 316 24.67 -10.60 -9.51
CA SER A 316 24.21 -9.30 -10.00
C SER A 316 23.99 -8.29 -8.88
N VAL A 317 24.11 -8.67 -7.61
CA VAL A 317 24.09 -7.75 -6.46
C VAL A 317 25.54 -7.47 -6.03
N VAL A 318 25.91 -6.20 -5.96
CA VAL A 318 27.27 -5.74 -5.66
C VAL A 318 27.29 -4.79 -4.47
N PRO A 319 28.36 -4.79 -3.65
CA PRO A 319 28.50 -3.84 -2.54
C PRO A 319 28.57 -2.39 -3.06
N PRO A 320 28.18 -1.41 -2.22
CA PRO A 320 28.13 0.01 -2.58
C PRO A 320 29.51 0.67 -2.59
N SER A 321 30.39 0.19 -3.47
CA SER A 321 31.77 0.66 -3.61
C SER A 321 32.07 1.02 -5.06
N LEU A 322 32.57 2.23 -5.28
CA LEU A 322 32.98 2.69 -6.62
C LEU A 322 34.03 1.77 -7.25
N ASP A 323 35.02 1.32 -6.48
CA ASP A 323 36.04 0.39 -6.97
C ASP A 323 35.43 -0.93 -7.46
N THR A 324 34.41 -1.42 -6.75
CA THR A 324 33.68 -2.62 -7.17
C THR A 324 32.91 -2.38 -8.47
N LEU A 325 32.26 -1.22 -8.61
CA LEU A 325 31.55 -0.88 -9.85
C LEU A 325 32.51 -0.81 -11.04
N ILE A 326 33.65 -0.14 -10.89
CA ILE A 326 34.68 -0.05 -11.92
C ILE A 326 35.23 -1.44 -12.27
N HIS A 327 35.54 -2.27 -11.27
CA HIS A 327 36.06 -3.63 -11.49
C HIS A 327 35.05 -4.53 -12.20
N ARG A 328 33.75 -4.34 -11.92
CA ARG A 328 32.65 -5.04 -12.59
C ARG A 328 32.29 -4.45 -13.96
N GLY A 329 33.03 -3.45 -14.43
CA GLY A 329 32.85 -2.85 -15.74
C GLY A 329 31.65 -1.92 -15.84
N ALA A 330 31.12 -1.40 -14.74
CA ALA A 330 30.02 -0.46 -14.76
C ALA A 330 30.40 0.82 -15.50
N GLU A 331 29.65 1.14 -16.56
CA GLU A 331 29.83 2.36 -17.34
C GLU A 331 28.97 3.51 -16.78
N TRP A 332 27.83 3.15 -16.20
CA TRP A 332 26.81 4.08 -15.73
C TRP A 332 26.39 3.76 -14.30
N LEU A 333 26.12 4.81 -13.53
CA LEU A 333 25.52 4.68 -12.20
C LEU A 333 24.25 5.52 -12.12
N LEU A 334 23.12 4.84 -11.91
CA LEU A 334 21.83 5.46 -11.68
C LEU A 334 21.54 5.51 -10.17
N LEU A 335 21.25 6.72 -9.70
CA LEU A 335 20.94 7.01 -8.30
C LEU A 335 19.49 7.50 -8.19
N PRO A 336 18.60 6.77 -7.51
CA PRO A 336 17.34 7.33 -7.08
C PRO A 336 17.56 8.29 -5.90
N GLU A 337 16.78 9.36 -5.85
CA GLU A 337 16.78 10.36 -4.78
C GLU A 337 15.34 10.56 -4.28
N HIS A 338 15.09 10.28 -3.00
CA HIS A 338 13.80 10.52 -2.36
C HIS A 338 13.95 10.54 -0.82
N PRO A 339 13.10 11.27 -0.07
CA PRO A 339 13.06 11.20 1.40
C PRO A 339 12.73 9.83 2.01
N LEU A 340 12.34 8.84 1.20
CA LEU A 340 11.98 7.50 1.67
C LEU A 340 13.18 6.58 1.55
N ALA A 341 13.40 5.73 2.55
CA ALA A 341 14.53 4.80 2.62
C ALA A 341 14.62 3.85 1.40
N TYR A 342 13.52 3.64 0.67
CA TYR A 342 13.48 2.83 -0.55
C TYR A 342 14.34 3.36 -1.71
N ALA A 343 14.69 4.65 -1.69
CA ALA A 343 15.57 5.31 -2.66
C ALA A 343 16.92 5.72 -2.03
N GLU A 344 17.21 5.27 -0.80
CA GLU A 344 18.43 5.66 -0.12
C GLU A 344 19.66 5.08 -0.82
N THR A 345 20.69 5.91 -0.99
CA THR A 345 21.98 5.51 -1.54
C THR A 345 23.02 5.55 -0.42
N ASP A 346 23.86 4.51 -0.37
CA ASP A 346 24.89 4.37 0.64
C ASP A 346 25.91 5.54 0.64
N ALA A 347 26.28 5.99 1.83
CA ALA A 347 27.17 7.12 2.04
C ALA A 347 28.61 6.87 1.54
N GLU A 348 29.10 5.63 1.55
CA GLU A 348 30.42 5.29 1.00
C GLU A 348 30.44 5.45 -0.52
N LEU A 349 29.41 4.96 -1.20
CA LEU A 349 29.27 5.14 -2.64
C LEU A 349 29.20 6.64 -3.01
N LEU A 350 28.40 7.42 -2.28
CA LEU A 350 28.28 8.87 -2.49
C LEU A 350 29.63 9.61 -2.31
N LYS A 351 30.49 9.14 -1.41
CA LYS A 351 31.83 9.72 -1.23
C LYS A 351 32.74 9.42 -2.42
N GLY A 352 32.67 8.21 -2.97
CA GLY A 352 33.50 7.79 -4.10
C GLY A 352 33.16 8.53 -5.40
N ILE A 353 31.88 8.83 -5.62
CA ILE A 353 31.39 9.38 -6.89
C ILE A 353 31.36 10.92 -6.96
N ARG A 354 32.01 11.63 -6.02
CA ARG A 354 31.99 13.11 -5.98
C ARG A 354 32.46 13.76 -7.29
N ASP A 355 33.44 13.14 -7.93
CA ASP A 355 34.05 13.65 -9.16
C ASP A 355 33.44 13.01 -10.43
N ALA A 356 32.45 12.11 -10.27
CA ALA A 356 31.77 11.50 -11.41
C ALA A 356 30.89 12.53 -12.13
N ARG A 357 30.92 12.50 -13.46
CA ARG A 357 30.17 13.45 -14.29
C ARG A 357 28.69 13.10 -14.31
N GLU A 358 27.85 14.01 -13.86
CA GLU A 358 26.40 13.92 -14.06
C GLU A 358 26.06 14.16 -15.53
N VAL A 359 25.36 13.19 -16.13
CA VAL A 359 24.94 13.24 -17.55
C VAL A 359 23.46 13.51 -17.71
N TRP A 360 22.65 13.16 -16.70
CA TRP A 360 21.21 13.37 -16.73
C TRP A 360 20.63 13.43 -15.32
N ARG A 361 19.54 14.19 -15.17
CA ARG A 361 18.78 14.33 -13.94
C ARG A 361 17.29 14.46 -14.25
N LEU A 362 16.48 13.75 -13.46
CA LEU A 362 15.03 13.92 -13.40
C LEU A 362 14.62 14.30 -11.97
N GLN A 363 14.04 15.47 -11.81
CA GLN A 363 13.56 15.96 -10.53
C GLN A 363 12.03 15.81 -10.43
N THR A 364 11.57 15.03 -9.46
CA THR A 364 10.15 14.78 -9.19
C THR A 364 9.60 15.65 -8.06
N ILE A 365 10.45 16.16 -7.17
CA ILE A 365 10.09 17.01 -6.03
C ILE A 365 10.61 18.43 -6.28
N VAL A 366 9.72 19.43 -6.28
CA VAL A 366 10.06 20.83 -6.63
C VAL A 366 9.98 21.81 -5.46
N CYS A 367 9.44 21.39 -4.31
CA CYS A 367 9.43 22.18 -3.08
C CYS A 367 10.50 21.69 -2.10
N ASP A 368 10.80 22.50 -1.10
CA ASP A 368 11.63 22.07 0.03
C ASP A 368 10.95 20.94 0.81
N ASN A 369 11.74 19.93 1.19
CA ASN A 369 11.23 18.64 1.71
C ASN A 369 10.48 18.73 3.05
N GLU A 370 10.63 19.81 3.82
CA GLU A 370 10.15 19.87 5.22
C GLU A 370 8.62 19.86 5.36
N GLU A 371 7.86 20.11 4.28
CA GLU A 371 6.39 20.17 4.32
C GLU A 371 5.66 18.96 3.70
N ILE A 372 6.40 18.02 3.09
CA ILE A 372 5.80 16.90 2.35
C ILE A 372 5.77 15.64 3.23
N ALA A 373 4.57 15.21 3.62
CA ALA A 373 4.40 13.96 4.33
C ALA A 373 4.28 12.79 3.34
N PHE A 374 5.02 11.72 3.58
CA PHE A 374 4.89 10.44 2.87
C PHE A 374 4.47 9.34 3.85
N ASP A 375 3.96 8.22 3.35
CA ASP A 375 3.86 7.00 4.16
C ASP A 375 5.26 6.34 4.21
N PRO A 376 5.98 6.38 5.35
CA PRO A 376 7.37 5.96 5.43
C PRO A 376 7.58 4.46 5.19
N ILE A 377 6.52 3.66 5.35
CA ILE A 377 6.57 2.21 5.19
C ILE A 377 5.90 1.74 3.89
N ASP A 378 5.45 2.65 3.03
CA ASP A 378 4.86 2.32 1.73
C ASP A 378 5.73 2.89 0.60
N ALA A 379 6.28 2.00 -0.23
CA ALA A 379 7.16 2.35 -1.34
C ALA A 379 6.38 2.87 -2.57
N TYR A 380 5.31 3.62 -2.33
CA TYR A 380 4.44 4.17 -3.36
C TYR A 380 4.94 5.54 -3.87
N PHE A 381 5.82 6.20 -3.12
CA PHE A 381 6.42 7.50 -3.46
C PHE A 381 5.40 8.62 -3.76
N LEU A 382 4.17 8.46 -3.27
CA LEU A 382 3.15 9.49 -3.35
C LEU A 382 3.01 10.21 -2.02
N PRO A 383 2.82 11.53 -2.06
CA PRO A 383 2.68 12.29 -0.86
C PRO A 383 1.27 12.15 -0.27
N LEU A 384 1.19 12.28 1.05
CA LEU A 384 -0.03 12.43 1.84
C LEU A 384 -0.46 13.91 1.94
N THR A 385 0.49 14.85 1.78
CA THR A 385 0.27 16.31 1.80
C THR A 385 1.06 17.00 0.70
N ALA A 386 0.69 18.23 0.35
CA ALA A 386 1.45 19.05 -0.60
C ALA A 386 1.65 18.40 -1.99
N HIS A 387 0.59 17.80 -2.57
CA HIS A 387 0.62 17.15 -3.89
C HIS A 387 1.15 18.05 -5.01
N GLN A 388 0.94 19.37 -4.91
CA GLN A 388 1.46 20.36 -5.85
C GLN A 388 2.99 20.40 -5.94
N CYS A 389 3.68 19.89 -4.93
CA CYS A 389 5.15 19.83 -4.88
C CYS A 389 5.74 18.63 -5.63
N ILE A 390 4.89 17.73 -6.14
CA ILE A 390 5.32 16.53 -6.86
C ILE A 390 4.91 16.66 -8.33
N THR A 391 5.89 16.56 -9.23
CA THR A 391 5.67 16.63 -10.68
C THR A 391 5.33 15.27 -11.27
N HIS A 392 5.93 14.19 -10.78
CA HIS A 392 5.69 12.82 -11.22
C HIS A 392 5.71 11.86 -10.03
N PRO A 393 4.92 10.78 -10.04
CA PRO A 393 5.05 9.73 -9.04
C PRO A 393 6.43 9.06 -9.15
N GLY A 394 6.98 8.63 -8.01
CA GLY A 394 8.28 7.96 -7.95
C GLY A 394 9.44 8.84 -7.48
N PRO A 395 10.63 8.26 -7.31
CA PRO A 395 11.83 8.99 -6.89
C PRO A 395 12.34 9.92 -8.00
N SER A 396 13.14 10.92 -7.60
CA SER A 396 14.00 11.64 -8.54
C SER A 396 15.17 10.75 -8.95
N PHE A 397 15.82 11.05 -10.07
CA PHE A 397 16.94 10.25 -10.57
C PHE A 397 18.11 11.14 -10.99
N ARG A 398 19.32 10.63 -10.77
CA ARG A 398 20.56 11.14 -11.35
C ARG A 398 21.30 10.01 -12.01
N LEU A 399 21.77 10.25 -13.22
CA LEU A 399 22.64 9.34 -13.94
C LEU A 399 24.03 9.93 -14.02
N LEU A 400 25.01 9.15 -13.59
CA LEU A 400 26.43 9.49 -13.63
C LEU A 400 27.15 8.61 -14.65
N SER A 401 28.07 9.22 -15.39
CA SER A 401 29.05 8.50 -16.21
C SER A 401 30.22 8.09 -15.33
N LEU A 402 30.53 6.79 -15.32
CA LEU A 402 31.73 6.25 -14.67
C LEU A 402 32.92 6.17 -15.64
N ALA A 403 32.69 6.38 -16.94
CA ALA A 403 33.77 6.48 -17.92
C ALA A 403 34.71 7.65 -17.59
N GLY A 404 35.98 7.35 -17.32
CA GLY A 404 37.02 8.32 -17.00
C GLY A 404 37.25 8.60 -15.51
N VAL A 405 36.50 7.96 -14.61
CA VAL A 405 36.83 7.94 -13.17
C VAL A 405 38.02 6.99 -13.01
N ALA A 406 39.21 7.56 -12.79
CA ALA A 406 40.50 6.89 -12.92
C ALA A 406 40.54 5.49 -12.26
N GLN A 407 41.09 4.50 -12.98
CA GLN A 407 41.49 3.25 -12.35
C GLN A 407 42.55 3.56 -11.29
N PRO A 408 42.41 3.07 -10.05
CA PRO A 408 43.48 3.18 -9.07
C PRO A 408 44.63 2.27 -9.53
N GLY A 409 45.56 2.80 -10.31
CA GLY A 409 46.69 2.03 -10.85
C GLY A 409 47.66 2.75 -11.78
N GLU A 410 47.22 3.73 -12.58
CA GLU A 410 48.14 4.46 -13.46
C GLU A 410 48.53 5.82 -12.86
N GLN A 411 49.29 5.77 -11.76
CA GLN A 411 50.19 6.90 -11.47
C GLN A 411 51.32 6.87 -12.51
N SER A 412 51.26 7.85 -13.41
CA SER A 412 52.31 8.22 -14.34
C SER A 412 53.69 8.19 -13.69
N GLN A 413 54.52 7.23 -14.07
CA GLN A 413 55.97 7.39 -13.97
C GLN A 413 56.40 8.31 -15.12
N TRP A 414 56.59 9.59 -14.79
CA TRP A 414 57.49 10.48 -15.52
C TRP A 414 58.27 11.31 -14.50
#